data_AF-A0A5J4ZMR5-F1
#
_entry.id   AF-A0A5J4ZMR5-F1
#
_cell.length_a   1.000
_cell.length_b   1.000
_cell.length_c   1.000
_cell.angle_alpha   90.00
_cell.angle_beta   90.00
_cell.angle_gamma   90.00
#
_symmetry.space_group_name_H-M   'P 1'
#
loop_
_entity.id
_entity.type
_entity.pdbx_description
1 polymer ?
#
loop_
_entity_poly.entity_id
_entity_poly.type
_entity_poly.pdbx_seq_one_letter_code
_entity_poly.pdbx_strand_id
1 'polypeptide(L)'
;MWKKKQRCESALRLANFLIERDTSWEATESIMGQSKPKIHQYGGPFIASSTEEPGKSQTDTTNGEIPIVKMAETPLFLATKSGCTDIVEEILETYPQAVEYIDAEGRNILHVAIMYRQIQIIDVLEKKIPMRSLVRKIDNNGNSILHMIGMKAEHHRADDMRSPALLLREDLLLFERVKKIMKSHYIKHFNSRRQTAEKLFEENNAELRKDAKEWLKRTAENCSIIAVLIATVAFTSAYTIPGGPNQTTGYPILLSEPLFVIFTMTDVLSLAFALTSVITFLSVLSSPFRLKDFKHSLPQRLMLGVTLLIFSVSMMMLAFGATIILMIRDRKLWTKFALYTVAFLPVAIFALSYLPLYLSLMKTFMYTFKKIGKSFPRCNSVPVRSWITNSVNCHKSQATGSTSSTCLAASNTTQYPV
;
A
#
# COMPACT_ATOMS: atom_id res chain seq x y z
N MET A 1 -29.58 11.68 -3.54
CA MET A 1 -28.35 12.23 -4.17
C MET A 1 -28.52 13.65 -4.73
N TRP A 2 -29.50 13.91 -5.62
CA TRP A 2 -29.65 15.21 -6.31
C TRP A 2 -29.59 16.47 -5.41
N LYS A 3 -30.38 16.52 -4.32
CA LYS A 3 -30.32 17.61 -3.32
C LYS A 3 -28.94 17.84 -2.67
N LYS A 4 -28.07 16.82 -2.59
CA LYS A 4 -26.70 16.95 -2.08
C LYS A 4 -25.79 17.62 -3.12
N LYS A 5 -25.89 17.21 -4.39
CA LYS A 5 -25.17 17.84 -5.52
C LYS A 5 -25.50 19.33 -5.63
N GLN A 6 -26.78 19.69 -5.59
CA GLN A 6 -27.23 21.08 -5.70
C GLN A 6 -26.72 21.95 -4.55
N ARG A 7 -26.64 21.44 -3.32
CA ARG A 7 -26.04 22.14 -2.17
C ARG A 7 -24.54 22.39 -2.35
N CYS A 8 -23.79 21.39 -2.84
CA CYS A 8 -22.37 21.57 -3.15
C CYS A 8 -22.15 22.62 -4.24
N GLU A 9 -22.98 22.62 -5.29
CA GLU A 9 -22.90 23.62 -6.37
C GLU A 9 -23.22 25.04 -5.87
N SER A 10 -24.24 25.20 -5.01
CA SER A 10 -24.54 26.49 -4.38
C SER A 10 -23.41 26.96 -3.44
N ALA A 11 -22.78 26.04 -2.71
CA ALA A 11 -21.63 26.34 -1.84
C ALA A 11 -20.39 26.76 -2.65
N LEU A 12 -20.12 26.13 -3.79
CA LEU A 12 -19.05 26.54 -4.71
C LEU A 12 -19.33 27.94 -5.28
N ARG A 13 -20.54 28.22 -5.80
CA ARG A 13 -20.88 29.57 -6.29
C ARG A 13 -20.71 30.66 -5.22
N LEU A 14 -21.05 30.34 -3.96
CA LEU A 14 -20.82 31.25 -2.83
C LEU A 14 -19.32 31.38 -2.52
N ALA A 15 -18.54 30.30 -2.59
CA ALA A 15 -17.10 30.35 -2.42
C ALA A 15 -16.45 31.26 -3.46
N ASN A 16 -16.71 31.06 -4.76
CA ASN A 16 -16.12 31.87 -5.84
C ASN A 16 -16.45 33.37 -5.66
N PHE A 17 -17.69 33.70 -5.29
CA PHE A 17 -18.12 35.08 -5.00
C PHE A 17 -17.44 35.71 -3.77
N LEU A 18 -17.09 34.90 -2.77
CA LEU A 18 -16.33 35.36 -1.60
C LEU A 18 -14.82 35.46 -1.90
N ILE A 19 -14.29 34.54 -2.73
CA ILE A 19 -12.89 34.54 -3.17
C ILE A 19 -12.59 35.81 -3.94
N GLU A 20 -13.41 36.19 -4.93
CA GLU A 20 -13.26 37.45 -5.71
C GLU A 20 -13.20 38.73 -4.84
N ARG A 21 -13.59 38.64 -3.56
CA ARG A 21 -13.62 39.74 -2.59
C ARG A 21 -12.64 39.56 -1.43
N ASP A 22 -11.83 38.50 -1.44
CA ASP A 22 -10.87 38.24 -0.39
C ASP A 22 -9.55 38.99 -0.63
N THR A 23 -9.34 40.07 0.13
CA THR A 23 -8.07 40.80 0.15
C THR A 23 -7.10 40.27 1.23
N SER A 24 -7.37 39.12 1.86
CA SER A 24 -6.51 38.58 2.93
C SER A 24 -5.05 38.33 2.49
N TRP A 25 -4.81 38.16 1.20
CA TRP A 25 -3.47 38.03 0.62
C TRP A 25 -2.66 39.34 0.63
N GLU A 26 -3.31 40.52 0.57
CA GLU A 26 -2.64 41.83 0.49
C GLU A 26 -1.92 42.21 1.79
N ALA A 27 -2.44 41.80 2.96
CA ALA A 27 -1.86 42.11 4.27
C ALA A 27 -0.44 41.53 4.49
N THR A 28 -0.02 40.59 3.63
CA THR A 28 1.16 39.73 3.80
C THR A 28 2.49 40.47 3.65
N GLU A 29 2.57 41.52 2.84
CA GLU A 29 3.83 42.27 2.64
C GLU A 29 4.39 42.82 3.96
N SER A 30 3.51 43.19 4.90
CA SER A 30 3.90 43.69 6.23
C SER A 30 4.65 42.65 7.08
N ILE A 31 4.28 41.36 6.99
CA ILE A 31 4.87 40.26 7.75
C ILE A 31 6.21 39.81 7.12
N MET A 32 6.38 40.03 5.82
CA MET A 32 7.60 39.67 5.10
C MET A 32 8.84 40.44 5.63
N GLY A 33 8.65 41.67 6.11
CA GLY A 33 9.70 42.45 6.79
C GLY A 33 10.17 41.88 8.13
N GLN A 34 9.30 41.18 8.86
CA GLN A 34 9.60 40.59 10.17
C GLN A 34 10.12 39.14 10.08
N SER A 35 9.70 38.39 9.05
CA SER A 35 10.01 36.96 8.89
C SER A 35 11.37 36.65 8.22
N LYS A 36 12.38 37.52 8.42
CA LYS A 36 13.76 37.23 8.03
C LYS A 36 14.23 35.96 8.76
N PRO A 37 14.77 34.94 8.06
CA PRO A 37 15.24 33.73 8.71
C PRO A 37 16.38 34.08 9.68
N LYS A 38 16.27 33.67 10.94
CA LYS A 38 17.38 33.75 11.90
C LYS A 38 18.56 32.94 11.35
N ILE A 39 19.62 33.63 10.95
CA ILE A 39 20.84 32.99 10.45
C ILE A 39 21.48 32.25 11.61
N HIS A 40 21.44 30.92 11.57
CA HIS A 40 22.17 30.09 12.51
C HIS A 40 23.68 30.25 12.27
N GLN A 41 24.37 30.95 13.17
CA GLN A 41 25.83 30.94 13.22
C GLN A 41 26.32 29.51 13.54
N TYR A 42 27.03 28.91 12.59
CA TYR A 42 27.83 27.72 12.82
C TYR A 42 29.27 28.14 13.14
N GLY A 43 29.77 27.75 14.31
CA GLY A 43 31.22 27.79 14.62
C GLY A 43 31.76 29.03 15.36
N GLY A 44 31.11 29.46 16.44
CA GLY A 44 31.70 30.36 17.44
C GLY A 44 31.84 29.64 18.80
N PRO A 45 32.93 29.84 19.57
CA PRO A 45 33.11 29.17 20.86
C PRO A 45 32.17 29.73 21.93
N PHE A 46 31.70 28.86 22.82
CA PHE A 46 30.92 29.25 23.99
C PHE A 46 31.79 30.01 24.98
N ILE A 47 31.37 31.21 25.37
CA ILE A 47 31.67 31.78 26.69
C ILE A 47 30.33 32.00 27.38
N ALA A 48 30.17 31.41 28.56
CA ALA A 48 29.06 31.66 29.45
C ALA A 48 29.61 32.06 30.82
N SER A 49 29.35 33.31 31.23
CA SER A 49 29.29 33.71 32.64
C SER A 49 28.52 35.02 32.77
N SER A 50 27.56 35.00 33.68
CA SER A 50 26.73 36.09 34.18
C SER A 50 27.50 37.19 34.93
N THR A 51 26.99 38.43 34.88
CA THR A 51 27.06 39.37 36.01
C THR A 51 25.92 40.38 36.00
N GLU A 52 25.54 40.87 37.19
CA GLU A 52 24.39 41.73 37.52
C GLU A 52 24.84 42.93 38.40
N GLU A 53 24.05 43.96 38.75
CA GLU A 53 22.59 44.10 38.66
C GLU A 53 22.09 45.45 38.05
N PRO A 54 22.09 46.63 38.70
CA PRO A 54 20.81 47.36 38.74
C PRO A 54 20.78 48.82 38.27
N GLY A 55 19.59 49.25 37.83
CA GLY A 55 19.19 50.65 37.67
C GLY A 55 17.67 50.80 37.61
N LYS A 56 17.07 51.49 38.59
CA LYS A 56 15.60 51.55 38.79
C LYS A 56 14.90 52.59 37.92
N SER A 57 13.68 52.26 37.48
CA SER A 57 12.52 53.16 37.65
C SER A 57 11.23 52.35 37.71
N GLN A 58 10.41 52.58 38.75
CA GLN A 58 9.08 51.98 38.89
C GLN A 58 8.02 52.99 38.40
N THR A 59 6.99 52.50 37.73
CA THR A 59 5.65 53.11 37.80
C THR A 59 4.59 52.05 37.50
N ASP A 60 3.98 51.60 38.58
CA ASP A 60 2.60 51.14 38.78
C ASP A 60 1.90 50.21 37.77
N THR A 61 1.51 49.08 38.34
CA THR A 61 0.58 48.05 37.89
C THR A 61 -0.66 48.57 37.15
N THR A 62 -0.93 48.02 35.97
CA THR A 62 -2.31 47.72 35.57
C THR A 62 -2.35 46.39 34.84
N ASN A 63 -3.17 45.45 35.32
CA ASN A 63 -3.31 44.13 34.73
C ASN A 63 -3.99 44.24 33.36
N GLY A 64 -3.21 44.10 32.29
CA GLY A 64 -3.70 43.92 30.94
C GLY A 64 -3.17 42.62 30.37
N GLU A 65 -3.94 41.54 30.47
CA GLU A 65 -3.77 40.41 29.55
C GLU A 65 -3.98 40.96 28.14
N ILE A 66 -2.89 41.14 27.38
CA ILE A 66 -2.99 41.37 25.94
C ILE A 66 -3.66 40.11 25.38
N PRO A 67 -4.89 40.18 24.85
CA PRO A 67 -5.49 39.00 24.27
C PRO A 67 -4.60 38.58 23.11
N ILE A 68 -4.08 37.36 23.14
CA ILE A 68 -3.43 36.77 21.96
C ILE A 68 -4.55 36.56 20.95
N VAL A 69 -4.80 37.60 20.15
CA VAL A 69 -5.70 37.55 19.01
C VAL A 69 -5.13 36.48 18.10
N LYS A 70 -5.74 35.29 18.13
CA LYS A 70 -5.56 34.28 17.08
C LYS A 70 -5.81 35.01 15.77
N MET A 71 -4.76 35.29 15.02
CA MET A 71 -4.89 35.86 13.68
C MET A 71 -5.85 34.98 12.91
N ALA A 72 -6.86 35.59 12.27
CA ALA A 72 -7.85 34.85 11.52
C ALA A 72 -7.13 34.00 10.47
N GLU A 73 -7.32 32.68 10.53
CA GLU A 73 -6.68 31.78 9.56
C GLU A 73 -7.20 32.13 8.17
N THR A 74 -6.30 32.36 7.20
CA THR A 74 -6.73 32.77 5.86
C THR A 74 -7.60 31.70 5.20
N PRO A 75 -8.54 32.09 4.33
CA PRO A 75 -9.42 31.14 3.65
C PRO A 75 -8.66 30.01 2.95
N LEU A 76 -7.50 30.33 2.36
CA LEU A 76 -6.60 29.37 1.73
C LEU A 76 -6.09 28.29 2.70
N PHE A 77 -5.65 28.67 3.90
CA PHE A 77 -5.22 27.69 4.90
C PHE A 77 -6.39 26.91 5.48
N LEU A 78 -7.54 27.54 5.72
CA LEU A 78 -8.73 26.83 6.24
C LEU A 78 -9.24 25.78 5.22
N ALA A 79 -9.30 26.14 3.94
CA ALA A 79 -9.60 25.22 2.84
C ALA A 79 -8.54 24.11 2.74
N THR A 80 -7.26 24.44 2.93
CA THR A 80 -6.17 23.47 2.98
C THR A 80 -6.28 22.51 4.15
N LYS A 81 -6.61 22.96 5.36
CA LYS A 81 -6.77 22.09 6.55
C LYS A 81 -7.95 21.13 6.39
N SER A 82 -9.07 21.63 5.86
CA SER A 82 -10.30 20.86 5.64
C SER A 82 -10.25 19.93 4.42
N GLY A 83 -9.27 20.08 3.52
CA GLY A 83 -9.15 19.24 2.34
C GLY A 83 -10.06 19.63 1.17
N CYS A 84 -10.58 20.85 1.17
CA CYS A 84 -11.45 21.36 0.10
C CYS A 84 -10.63 21.74 -1.14
N THR A 85 -10.24 20.73 -1.93
CA THR A 85 -9.45 20.88 -3.17
C THR A 85 -9.96 21.97 -4.09
N ASP A 86 -11.27 21.97 -4.33
CA ASP A 86 -11.92 22.82 -5.32
C ASP A 86 -11.77 24.31 -4.94
N ILE A 87 -11.90 24.61 -3.64
CA ILE A 87 -11.73 25.97 -3.09
C ILE A 87 -10.25 26.39 -3.15
N VAL A 88 -9.32 25.47 -2.87
CA VAL A 88 -7.88 25.75 -2.96
C VAL A 88 -7.44 25.98 -4.42
N GLU A 89 -8.00 25.25 -5.38
CA GLU A 89 -7.76 25.48 -6.80
C GLU A 89 -8.29 26.85 -7.25
N GLU A 90 -9.54 27.20 -6.91
CA GLU A 90 -10.16 28.48 -7.29
C GLU A 90 -9.40 29.69 -6.69
N ILE A 91 -8.97 29.62 -5.42
CA ILE A 91 -8.18 30.70 -4.80
C ILE A 91 -6.84 30.88 -5.52
N LEU A 92 -6.15 29.79 -5.86
CA LEU A 92 -4.83 29.85 -6.51
C LEU A 92 -4.91 30.22 -8.00
N GLU A 93 -6.04 30.00 -8.66
CA GLU A 93 -6.30 30.49 -10.01
C GLU A 93 -6.68 31.97 -10.04
N THR A 94 -7.44 32.44 -9.04
CA THR A 94 -7.82 33.86 -8.90
C THR A 94 -6.65 34.73 -8.42
N TYR A 95 -5.89 34.26 -7.42
CA TYR A 95 -4.74 34.97 -6.83
C TYR A 95 -3.51 34.06 -6.75
N PRO A 96 -2.73 33.92 -7.84
CA PRO A 96 -1.51 33.11 -7.85
C PRO A 96 -0.48 33.51 -6.78
N GLN A 97 -0.46 34.78 -6.36
CA GLN A 97 0.41 35.32 -5.31
C GLN A 97 0.11 34.69 -3.93
N ALA A 98 -1.12 34.25 -3.67
CA ALA A 98 -1.51 33.67 -2.39
C ALA A 98 -0.75 32.37 -2.05
N VAL A 99 -0.09 31.74 -3.04
CA VAL A 99 0.78 30.58 -2.81
C VAL A 99 2.01 30.89 -1.95
N GLU A 100 2.45 32.15 -1.92
CA GLU A 100 3.58 32.60 -1.10
C GLU A 100 3.16 32.95 0.33
N TYR A 101 1.86 32.87 0.66
CA TYR A 101 1.32 33.15 1.97
C TYR A 101 1.90 32.23 3.06
N ILE A 102 2.09 32.82 4.25
CA ILE A 102 2.74 32.19 5.40
C ILE A 102 1.84 32.41 6.62
N ASP A 103 1.58 31.35 7.40
CA ASP A 103 0.82 31.48 8.65
C ASP A 103 1.67 32.03 9.81
N ALA A 104 1.02 32.25 10.96
CA ALA A 104 1.66 32.74 12.18
C ALA A 104 2.81 31.83 12.67
N GLU A 105 2.81 30.54 12.31
CA GLU A 105 3.88 29.59 12.64
C GLU A 105 5.01 29.55 11.60
N GLY A 106 4.98 30.40 10.57
CA GLY A 106 6.02 30.46 9.53
C GLY A 106 5.86 29.40 8.44
N ARG A 107 4.75 28.66 8.43
CA ARG A 107 4.49 27.55 7.50
C ARG A 107 3.82 28.07 6.22
N ASN A 108 4.12 27.44 5.09
CA ASN A 108 3.42 27.69 3.83
C ASN A 108 2.33 26.62 3.56
N ILE A 109 1.55 26.81 2.48
CA ILE A 109 0.48 25.89 2.08
C ILE A 109 0.91 24.41 2.02
N LEU A 110 2.13 24.13 1.55
CA LEU A 110 2.66 22.76 1.45
C LEU A 110 2.93 22.13 2.83
N HIS A 111 3.45 22.89 3.79
CA HIS A 111 3.64 22.42 5.17
C HIS A 111 2.29 22.03 5.80
N VAL A 112 1.25 22.86 5.60
CA VAL A 112 -0.09 22.61 6.15
C VAL A 112 -0.77 21.44 5.44
N ALA A 113 -0.75 21.37 4.11
CA ALA A 113 -1.30 20.24 3.35
C ALA A 113 -0.68 18.89 3.76
N ILE A 114 0.63 18.86 4.03
CA ILE A 114 1.34 17.67 4.52
C ILE A 114 0.95 17.33 5.97
N MET A 115 0.89 18.33 6.85
CA MET A 115 0.51 18.16 8.26
C MET A 115 -0.91 17.58 8.40
N TYR A 116 -1.83 18.02 7.54
CA TYR A 116 -3.22 17.57 7.46
C TYR A 116 -3.47 16.43 6.43
N ARG A 117 -2.42 15.79 5.92
CA ARG A 117 -2.51 14.61 5.03
C ARG A 117 -3.36 14.78 3.77
N GLN A 118 -3.47 16.01 3.26
CA GLN A 118 -4.31 16.33 2.10
C GLN A 118 -3.61 15.99 0.79
N ILE A 119 -3.52 14.69 0.48
CA ILE A 119 -2.79 14.15 -0.68
C ILE A 119 -3.25 14.80 -2.00
N GLN A 120 -4.55 15.06 -2.16
CA GLN A 120 -5.09 15.66 -3.38
C GLN A 120 -4.59 17.10 -3.57
N ILE A 121 -4.52 17.90 -2.50
CA ILE A 121 -3.96 19.25 -2.54
C ILE A 121 -2.46 19.19 -2.87
N ILE A 122 -1.72 18.23 -2.31
CA ILE A 122 -0.31 18.01 -2.65
C ILE A 122 -0.17 17.67 -4.16
N ASP A 123 -1.03 16.79 -4.70
CA ASP A 123 -1.04 16.45 -6.13
C ASP A 123 -1.37 17.66 -7.04
N VAL A 124 -2.16 18.62 -6.57
CA VAL A 124 -2.48 19.88 -7.27
C VAL A 124 -1.27 20.83 -7.25
N LEU A 125 -0.68 21.05 -6.07
CA LEU A 125 0.52 21.88 -5.90
C LEU A 125 1.70 21.34 -6.72
N GLU A 126 1.87 20.01 -6.79
CA GLU A 126 2.92 19.35 -7.59
C GLU A 126 2.77 19.59 -9.10
N LYS A 127 1.54 19.79 -9.59
CA LYS A 127 1.24 19.99 -11.02
C LYS A 127 1.22 21.45 -11.44
N LYS A 128 0.57 22.32 -10.65
CA LYS A 128 0.31 23.72 -11.03
C LYS A 128 1.43 24.69 -10.64
N ILE A 129 2.23 24.39 -9.61
CA ILE A 129 3.10 25.38 -8.94
C ILE A 129 4.59 24.97 -8.96
N PRO A 130 5.54 25.92 -9.18
CA PRO A 130 6.97 25.65 -9.10
C PRO A 130 7.43 25.41 -7.65
N MET A 131 7.38 24.15 -7.22
CA MET A 131 7.70 23.68 -5.86
C MET A 131 9.05 24.12 -5.23
N ARG A 132 9.98 24.73 -5.99
CA ARG A 132 11.32 25.12 -5.51
C ARG A 132 11.29 26.13 -4.36
N SER A 133 10.34 27.08 -4.35
CA SER A 133 10.17 28.06 -3.27
C SER A 133 9.58 27.38 -2.03
N LEU A 134 8.46 26.69 -2.21
CA LEU A 134 7.69 26.00 -1.16
C LEU A 134 8.52 24.96 -0.39
N VAL A 135 9.31 24.15 -1.09
CA VAL A 135 10.11 23.06 -0.50
C VAL A 135 11.33 23.56 0.29
N ARG A 136 11.81 24.77 0.00
CA ARG A 136 13.00 25.36 0.64
C ARG A 136 12.68 26.11 1.93
N LYS A 137 11.44 26.58 2.11
CA LYS A 137 11.01 27.30 3.32
C LYS A 137 11.04 26.34 4.53
N ILE A 138 11.32 26.90 5.70
CA ILE A 138 11.24 26.26 7.01
C ILE A 138 10.29 27.08 7.88
N ASP A 139 9.65 26.43 8.85
CA ASP A 139 8.78 27.08 9.82
C ASP A 139 9.58 27.83 10.92
N ASN A 140 8.87 28.50 11.84
CA ASN A 140 9.48 29.25 12.95
C ASN A 140 10.26 28.37 13.94
N ASN A 141 10.07 27.06 13.90
CA ASN A 141 10.75 26.04 14.72
C ASN A 141 11.86 25.29 13.95
N GLY A 142 12.23 25.76 12.75
CA GLY A 142 13.22 25.13 11.89
C GLY A 142 12.79 23.78 11.30
N ASN A 143 11.51 23.43 11.35
CA ASN A 143 10.99 22.25 10.69
C ASN A 143 10.93 22.49 9.18
N SER A 144 11.39 21.52 8.41
CA SER A 144 11.12 21.42 6.98
C SER A 144 9.83 20.65 6.70
N ILE A 145 9.32 20.70 5.47
CA ILE A 145 8.13 19.92 5.04
C ILE A 145 8.18 18.42 5.39
N LEU A 146 9.36 17.81 5.53
CA LEU A 146 9.51 16.40 5.92
C LEU A 146 9.26 16.17 7.42
N HIS A 147 9.59 17.15 8.26
CA HIS A 147 9.31 17.11 9.71
C HIS A 147 7.80 17.21 10.00
N MET A 148 7.06 17.96 9.16
CA MET A 148 5.59 18.09 9.24
C MET A 148 4.84 16.75 9.15
N ILE A 149 5.46 15.72 8.61
CA ILE A 149 4.86 14.38 8.53
C ILE A 149 4.91 13.70 9.91
N GLY A 150 5.96 13.96 10.70
CA GLY A 150 6.02 13.50 12.09
C GLY A 150 5.11 14.31 13.02
N MET A 151 4.86 15.58 12.73
CA MET A 151 3.92 16.41 13.51
C MET A 151 2.48 16.19 13.03
N LYS A 152 1.69 15.39 13.76
CA LYS A 152 0.28 15.17 13.45
C LYS A 152 -0.58 16.26 14.09
N ALA A 153 -1.45 16.91 13.31
CA ALA A 153 -2.46 17.80 13.86
C ALA A 153 -3.48 17.01 14.69
N GLU A 154 -3.80 17.51 15.88
CA GLU A 154 -4.60 16.77 16.89
C GLU A 154 -6.00 16.39 16.38
N HIS A 155 -6.62 17.26 15.59
CA HIS A 155 -7.95 17.03 15.01
C HIS A 155 -8.05 15.88 13.99
N HIS A 156 -6.94 15.34 13.47
CA HIS A 156 -6.97 14.21 12.53
C HIS A 156 -7.22 12.84 13.16
N ARG A 157 -7.23 12.75 14.50
CA ARG A 157 -7.43 11.46 15.21
C ARG A 157 -8.89 11.12 15.49
N ALA A 158 -9.83 12.04 15.27
CA ALA A 158 -11.15 11.96 15.91
C ALA A 158 -12.20 11.06 15.24
N ASP A 159 -12.08 10.73 13.94
CA ASP A 159 -13.21 10.16 13.17
C ASP A 159 -12.85 9.05 12.16
N ASP A 160 -11.56 8.71 11.97
CA ASP A 160 -11.18 7.74 10.93
C ASP A 160 -11.25 6.30 11.47
N MET A 161 -12.32 5.56 11.11
CA MET A 161 -12.57 4.14 11.44
C MET A 161 -11.63 3.19 10.66
N ARG A 162 -10.34 3.51 10.65
CA ARG A 162 -9.37 3.00 9.70
C ARG A 162 -8.23 2.30 10.42
N SER A 163 -7.87 1.11 9.94
CA SER A 163 -6.91 0.25 10.63
C SER A 163 -5.59 0.99 10.93
N PRO A 164 -5.05 0.93 12.16
CA PRO A 164 -3.86 1.70 12.54
C PRO A 164 -2.62 1.33 11.69
N ALA A 165 -2.53 0.09 11.23
CA ALA A 165 -1.50 -0.36 10.29
C ALA A 165 -1.63 0.24 8.88
N LEU A 166 -2.86 0.60 8.44
CA LEU A 166 -3.07 1.30 7.17
C LEU A 166 -2.68 2.77 7.30
N LEU A 167 -3.10 3.44 8.37
CA LEU A 167 -2.70 4.83 8.67
C LEU A 167 -1.17 4.98 8.71
N LEU A 168 -0.48 4.09 9.45
CA LEU A 168 0.98 4.09 9.53
C LEU A 168 1.66 3.84 8.17
N ARG A 169 1.06 2.98 7.33
CA ARG A 169 1.56 2.72 5.98
C ARG A 169 1.41 3.95 5.09
N GLU A 170 0.29 4.66 5.16
CA GLU A 170 0.06 5.88 4.39
C GLU A 170 0.99 7.02 4.81
N ASP A 171 1.19 7.19 6.13
CA ASP A 171 2.21 8.09 6.67
C ASP A 171 3.61 7.79 6.12
N LEU A 172 4.01 6.52 6.05
CA LEU A 172 5.31 6.08 5.49
C LEU A 172 5.42 6.28 3.97
N LEU A 173 4.32 6.12 3.24
CA LEU A 173 4.27 6.38 1.80
C LEU A 173 4.33 7.88 1.49
N LEU A 174 3.65 8.72 2.29
CA LEU A 174 3.76 10.17 2.22
C LEU A 174 5.17 10.63 2.58
N PHE A 175 5.79 10.06 3.63
CA PHE A 175 7.17 10.34 4.00
C PHE A 175 8.14 10.07 2.84
N GLU A 176 8.02 8.93 2.16
CA GLU A 176 8.85 8.67 0.98
C GLU A 176 8.51 9.59 -0.20
N ARG A 177 7.23 9.93 -0.42
CA ARG A 177 6.84 10.87 -1.48
C ARG A 177 7.50 12.23 -1.26
N VAL A 178 7.30 12.85 -0.10
CA VAL A 178 7.90 14.16 0.23
C VAL A 178 9.42 14.10 0.19
N LYS A 179 10.04 13.01 0.67
CA LYS A 179 11.50 12.79 0.57
C LYS A 179 12.01 12.72 -0.89
N LYS A 180 11.18 12.37 -1.88
CA LYS A 180 11.52 12.43 -3.32
C LYS A 180 11.32 13.82 -3.93
N ILE A 181 10.35 14.60 -3.43
CA ILE A 181 10.15 16.01 -3.83
C ILE A 181 11.30 16.87 -3.33
N MET A 182 11.80 16.59 -2.12
CA MET A 182 12.98 17.26 -1.57
C MET A 182 14.26 16.83 -2.29
N LYS A 183 15.10 17.80 -2.67
CA LYS A 183 16.47 17.52 -3.14
C LYS A 183 17.30 16.89 -2.01
N SER A 184 18.17 15.94 -2.38
CA SER A 184 18.93 15.08 -1.47
C SER A 184 19.62 15.81 -0.30
N HIS A 185 20.14 17.01 -0.54
CA HIS A 185 20.90 17.78 0.46
C HIS A 185 20.05 18.38 1.60
N TYR A 186 18.73 18.51 1.44
CA TYR A 186 17.84 19.02 2.50
C TYR A 186 17.26 17.93 3.41
N ILE A 187 17.49 16.64 3.09
CA ILE A 187 16.90 15.51 3.83
C ILE A 187 17.44 15.40 5.27
N LYS A 188 18.72 15.76 5.47
CA LYS A 188 19.40 15.72 6.78
C LYS A 188 19.33 17.05 7.55
N HIS A 189 18.34 17.90 7.25
CA HIS A 189 18.12 19.12 8.01
C HIS A 189 17.73 18.80 9.46
N PHE A 190 18.19 19.65 10.40
CA PHE A 190 17.87 19.56 11.81
C PHE A 190 16.97 20.73 12.20
N ASN A 191 15.88 20.45 12.90
CA ASN A 191 15.02 21.50 13.47
C ASN A 191 15.66 22.15 14.72
N SER A 192 14.98 23.14 15.32
CA SER A 192 15.47 23.81 16.55
C SER A 192 15.70 22.86 17.74
N ARG A 193 15.11 21.65 17.74
CA ARG A 193 15.34 20.60 18.75
C ARG A 193 16.53 19.68 18.43
N ARG A 194 17.31 19.98 17.38
CA ARG A 194 18.40 19.14 16.83
C ARG A 194 17.95 17.73 16.45
N GLN A 195 16.68 17.57 16.03
CA GLN A 195 16.14 16.31 15.53
C GLN A 195 16.11 16.33 14.00
N THR A 196 16.30 15.16 13.37
CA THR A 196 16.00 14.96 11.96
C THR A 196 14.54 14.54 11.77
N ALA A 197 13.98 14.78 10.59
CA ALA A 197 12.62 14.40 10.26
C ALA A 197 12.35 12.89 10.45
N GLU A 198 13.35 12.03 10.16
CA GLU A 198 13.22 10.58 10.35
C GLU A 198 13.11 10.20 11.84
N LYS A 199 13.92 10.83 12.71
CA LYS A 199 13.87 10.60 14.15
C LYS A 199 12.56 11.10 14.77
N LEU A 200 12.16 12.33 14.42
CA LEU A 200 10.90 12.92 14.89
C LEU A 200 9.68 12.11 14.41
N PHE A 201 9.72 11.60 13.17
CA PHE A 201 8.67 10.72 12.64
C PHE A 201 8.61 9.38 13.39
N GLU A 202 9.75 8.76 13.74
CA GLU A 202 9.75 7.51 14.50
C GLU A 202 9.24 7.70 15.95
N GLU A 203 9.65 8.78 16.61
CA GLU A 203 9.19 9.11 17.97
C GLU A 203 7.67 9.37 18.01
N ASN A 204 7.16 10.28 17.17
CA ASN A 204 5.75 10.66 17.18
C ASN A 204 4.79 9.57 16.66
N ASN A 205 5.31 8.55 15.96
CA ASN A 205 4.54 7.38 15.53
C ASN A 205 4.81 6.13 16.38
N ALA A 206 5.50 6.24 17.53
CA ALA A 206 5.79 5.10 18.39
C ALA A 206 4.51 4.40 18.89
N GLU A 207 3.50 5.16 19.30
CA GLU A 207 2.20 4.64 19.73
C GLU A 207 1.43 4.01 18.56
N LEU A 208 1.28 4.73 17.44
CA LEU A 208 0.59 4.17 16.27
C LEU A 208 1.28 2.90 15.74
N ARG A 209 2.61 2.79 15.86
CA ARG A 209 3.37 1.56 15.56
C ARG A 209 3.06 0.42 16.53
N LYS A 210 2.82 0.71 17.80
CA LYS A 210 2.37 -0.28 18.80
C LYS A 210 0.96 -0.77 18.45
N ASP A 211 0.04 0.13 18.15
CA ASP A 211 -1.36 -0.22 17.80
C ASP A 211 -1.44 -0.94 16.46
N ALA A 212 -0.64 -0.53 15.46
CA ALA A 212 -0.51 -1.19 14.18
C ALA A 212 0.05 -2.62 14.32
N LYS A 213 1.05 -2.82 15.20
CA LYS A 213 1.60 -4.13 15.52
C LYS A 213 0.57 -5.04 16.17
N GLU A 214 -0.17 -4.52 17.16
CA GLU A 214 -1.18 -5.26 17.90
C GLU A 214 -2.38 -5.63 17.02
N TRP A 215 -2.89 -4.69 16.22
CA TRP A 215 -3.93 -4.94 15.22
C TRP A 215 -3.50 -6.02 14.22
N LEU A 216 -2.26 -5.96 13.75
CA LEU A 216 -1.73 -6.91 12.77
C LEU A 216 -1.55 -8.31 13.35
N LYS A 217 -1.15 -8.42 14.63
CA LYS A 217 -1.10 -9.69 15.37
C LYS A 217 -2.49 -10.32 15.51
N ARG A 218 -3.44 -9.61 16.11
CA ARG A 218 -4.81 -10.09 16.32
C ARG A 218 -5.48 -10.52 15.00
N THR A 219 -5.25 -9.75 13.93
CA THR A 219 -5.76 -10.10 12.60
C THR A 219 -5.13 -11.39 12.07
N ALA A 220 -3.81 -11.54 12.15
CA ALA A 220 -3.11 -12.75 11.69
C ALA A 220 -3.46 -13.98 12.53
N GLU A 221 -3.61 -13.84 13.85
CA GLU A 221 -4.04 -14.89 14.78
C GLU A 221 -5.47 -15.36 14.45
N ASN A 222 -6.44 -14.44 14.37
CA ASN A 222 -7.82 -14.75 14.03
C ASN A 222 -7.96 -15.41 12.65
N CYS A 223 -7.26 -14.90 11.62
CA CYS A 223 -7.28 -15.51 10.30
C CYS A 223 -6.55 -16.87 10.27
N SER A 224 -5.53 -17.09 11.10
CA SER A 224 -4.88 -18.41 11.24
C SER A 224 -5.82 -19.44 11.85
N ILE A 225 -6.60 -19.08 12.88
CA ILE A 225 -7.59 -19.96 13.49
C ILE A 225 -8.64 -20.38 12.43
N ILE A 226 -9.16 -19.43 11.66
CA ILE A 226 -10.12 -19.71 10.57
C ILE A 226 -9.48 -20.62 9.51
N ALA A 227 -8.23 -20.37 9.11
CA ALA A 227 -7.51 -21.20 8.15
C ALA A 227 -7.31 -22.64 8.65
N VAL A 228 -6.92 -22.82 9.92
CA VAL A 228 -6.79 -24.15 10.55
C VAL A 228 -8.14 -24.87 10.59
N LEU A 229 -9.23 -24.20 10.98
CA LEU A 229 -10.57 -24.80 10.98
C LEU A 229 -10.98 -25.31 9.60
N ILE A 230 -10.72 -24.54 8.53
CA ILE A 230 -11.01 -24.98 7.15
C ILE A 230 -10.11 -26.15 6.75
N ALA A 231 -8.81 -26.11 7.10
CA ALA A 231 -7.90 -27.23 6.86
C ALA A 231 -8.35 -28.51 7.59
N THR A 232 -8.85 -28.40 8.82
CA THR A 232 -9.41 -29.53 9.57
C THR A 232 -10.66 -30.09 8.90
N VAL A 233 -11.59 -29.24 8.45
CA VAL A 233 -12.80 -29.69 7.74
C VAL A 233 -12.45 -30.36 6.42
N ALA A 234 -11.56 -29.78 5.60
CA ALA A 234 -11.10 -30.41 4.36
C ALA A 234 -10.38 -31.76 4.62
N PHE A 235 -9.52 -31.81 5.65
CA PHE A 235 -8.85 -33.05 6.04
C PHE A 235 -9.85 -34.13 6.48
N THR A 236 -10.91 -33.78 7.22
CA THR A 236 -11.93 -34.78 7.59
C THR A 236 -12.78 -35.24 6.40
N SER A 237 -13.09 -34.39 5.42
CA SER A 237 -13.78 -34.82 4.18
C SER A 237 -12.93 -35.75 3.31
N ALA A 238 -11.60 -35.64 3.34
CA ALA A 238 -10.71 -36.58 2.65
C ALA A 238 -10.77 -38.02 3.20
N TYR A 239 -11.03 -38.20 4.50
CA TYR A 239 -11.24 -39.53 5.11
C TYR A 239 -12.71 -39.97 5.10
N THR A 240 -13.66 -39.03 5.12
CA THR A 240 -15.11 -39.27 5.12
C THR A 240 -15.71 -39.05 3.73
N ILE A 241 -15.08 -39.63 2.72
CA ILE A 241 -15.47 -39.51 1.31
C ILE A 241 -16.98 -39.76 1.07
N PRO A 242 -17.65 -38.95 0.25
CA PRO A 242 -19.09 -39.11 -0.01
C PRO A 242 -19.38 -40.48 -0.62
N GLY A 243 -20.33 -41.20 -0.02
CA GLY A 243 -20.72 -42.56 -0.38
C GLY A 243 -19.81 -43.68 0.16
N GLY A 244 -18.65 -43.36 0.74
CA GLY A 244 -17.77 -44.31 1.40
C GLY A 244 -16.94 -45.24 0.48
N PRO A 245 -16.06 -46.06 1.07
CA PRO A 245 -15.28 -47.06 0.36
C PRO A 245 -16.10 -48.34 0.10
N ASN A 246 -15.79 -49.03 -1.00
CA ASN A 246 -16.32 -50.36 -1.27
C ASN A 246 -15.69 -51.39 -0.33
N GLN A 247 -16.50 -52.19 0.36
CA GLN A 247 -16.08 -53.12 1.42
C GLN A 247 -15.07 -54.19 0.95
N THR A 248 -15.05 -54.53 -0.34
CA THR A 248 -14.17 -55.58 -0.89
C THR A 248 -12.87 -55.06 -1.47
N THR A 249 -12.79 -53.79 -1.88
CA THR A 249 -11.63 -53.23 -2.61
C THR A 249 -11.04 -51.96 -2.00
N GLY A 250 -11.74 -51.32 -1.04
CA GLY A 250 -11.32 -50.06 -0.42
C GLY A 250 -11.49 -48.81 -1.29
N TYR A 251 -11.74 -48.94 -2.59
CA TYR A 251 -11.91 -47.79 -3.49
C TYR A 251 -13.22 -47.03 -3.25
N PRO A 252 -13.27 -45.70 -3.50
CA PRO A 252 -14.49 -44.91 -3.41
C PRO A 252 -15.60 -45.44 -4.33
N ILE A 253 -16.82 -45.59 -3.80
CA ILE A 253 -17.95 -46.13 -4.58
C ILE A 253 -18.35 -45.20 -5.74
N LEU A 254 -18.15 -43.88 -5.61
CA LEU A 254 -18.50 -42.88 -6.62
C LEU A 254 -17.30 -42.44 -7.49
N LEU A 255 -16.21 -43.22 -7.54
CA LEU A 255 -14.99 -42.86 -8.28
C LEU A 255 -15.21 -42.57 -9.78
N SER A 256 -16.23 -43.18 -10.38
CA SER A 256 -16.60 -42.99 -11.79
C SER A 256 -17.35 -41.68 -12.08
N GLU A 257 -17.85 -40.99 -11.05
CA GLU A 257 -18.64 -39.76 -11.24
C GLU A 257 -17.72 -38.54 -11.43
N PRO A 258 -17.94 -37.70 -12.46
CA PRO A 258 -17.08 -36.53 -12.70
C PRO A 258 -17.12 -35.52 -11.54
N LEU A 259 -18.24 -35.46 -10.82
CA LEU A 259 -18.40 -34.63 -9.62
C LEU A 259 -17.52 -35.12 -8.45
N PHE A 260 -17.17 -36.41 -8.37
CA PHE A 260 -16.26 -36.93 -7.34
C PHE A 260 -14.81 -36.49 -7.59
N VAL A 261 -14.39 -36.44 -8.86
CA VAL A 261 -13.09 -35.87 -9.26
C VAL A 261 -13.03 -34.37 -8.94
N ILE A 262 -14.11 -33.62 -9.20
CA ILE A 262 -14.19 -32.19 -8.85
C ILE A 262 -14.14 -32.00 -7.32
N PHE A 263 -14.87 -32.80 -6.55
CA PHE A 263 -14.83 -32.81 -5.09
C PHE A 263 -13.40 -33.01 -4.57
N THR A 264 -12.74 -34.11 -4.95
CA THR A 264 -11.39 -34.43 -4.46
C THR A 264 -10.35 -33.37 -4.85
N MET A 265 -10.42 -32.83 -6.07
CA MET A 265 -9.50 -31.75 -6.49
C MET A 265 -9.73 -30.44 -5.74
N THR A 266 -10.99 -30.05 -5.51
CA THR A 266 -11.32 -28.81 -4.77
C THR A 266 -11.03 -28.93 -3.28
N ASP A 267 -11.24 -30.09 -2.68
CA ASP A 267 -10.90 -30.39 -1.29
C ASP A 267 -9.38 -30.33 -1.03
N VAL A 268 -8.56 -30.97 -1.88
CA VAL A 268 -7.09 -30.90 -1.79
C VAL A 268 -6.57 -29.48 -2.02
N LEU A 269 -7.12 -28.73 -2.98
CA LEU A 269 -6.76 -27.33 -3.19
C LEU A 269 -7.17 -26.44 -2.01
N SER A 270 -8.34 -26.67 -1.41
CA SER A 270 -8.80 -25.99 -0.20
C SER A 270 -7.80 -26.15 0.94
N LEU A 271 -7.38 -27.39 1.21
CA LEU A 271 -6.41 -27.72 2.25
C LEU A 271 -5.02 -27.12 1.96
N ALA A 272 -4.53 -27.22 0.72
CA ALA A 272 -3.24 -26.65 0.33
C ALA A 272 -3.20 -25.11 0.51
N PHE A 273 -4.26 -24.40 0.09
CA PHE A 273 -4.36 -22.96 0.29
C PHE A 273 -4.53 -22.57 1.76
N ALA A 274 -5.27 -23.35 2.56
CA ALA A 274 -5.41 -23.13 4.00
C ALA A 274 -4.05 -23.24 4.72
N LEU A 275 -3.31 -24.33 4.51
CA LEU A 275 -2.00 -24.53 5.13
C LEU A 275 -0.99 -23.46 4.68
N THR A 276 -0.99 -23.10 3.39
CA THR A 276 -0.14 -22.00 2.88
C THR A 276 -0.51 -20.67 3.54
N SER A 277 -1.81 -20.40 3.73
CA SER A 277 -2.30 -19.21 4.44
C SER A 277 -1.80 -19.16 5.88
N VAL A 278 -1.89 -20.27 6.64
CA VAL A 278 -1.33 -20.38 8.00
C VAL A 278 0.16 -20.05 8.01
N ILE A 279 0.96 -20.63 7.10
CA ILE A 279 2.40 -20.35 7.00
C ILE A 279 2.67 -18.86 6.73
N THR A 280 1.86 -18.21 5.87
CA THR A 280 2.02 -16.77 5.61
C THR A 280 1.63 -15.90 6.81
N PHE A 281 0.61 -16.26 7.60
CA PHE A 281 0.26 -15.54 8.82
C PHE A 281 1.29 -15.75 9.94
N LEU A 282 1.84 -16.96 10.10
CA LEU A 282 2.98 -17.20 10.98
C LEU A 282 4.19 -16.32 10.55
N SER A 283 4.43 -16.17 9.24
CA SER A 283 5.47 -15.26 8.71
C SER A 283 5.19 -13.76 8.99
N VAL A 284 3.95 -13.37 9.30
CA VAL A 284 3.60 -12.04 9.81
C VAL A 284 3.87 -11.96 11.32
N LEU A 285 3.44 -12.97 12.10
CA LEU A 285 3.60 -13.01 13.55
C LEU A 285 5.07 -13.09 14.01
N SER A 286 5.92 -13.82 13.27
CA SER A 286 7.37 -13.91 13.52
C SER A 286 8.18 -12.71 13.01
N SER A 287 7.54 -11.67 12.47
CA SER A 287 8.22 -10.47 11.97
C SER A 287 8.79 -9.62 13.12
N PRO A 288 9.90 -8.89 12.93
CA PRO A 288 10.40 -7.94 13.94
C PRO A 288 9.56 -6.65 14.06
N PHE A 289 8.57 -6.41 13.18
CA PHE A 289 7.72 -5.21 13.17
C PHE A 289 8.51 -3.87 13.20
N ARG A 290 9.59 -3.75 12.42
CA ARG A 290 10.31 -2.47 12.32
C ARG A 290 9.46 -1.47 11.54
N LEU A 291 9.60 -0.18 11.84
CA LEU A 291 8.82 0.89 11.19
C LEU A 291 8.82 0.79 9.65
N LYS A 292 9.98 0.52 9.03
CA LYS A 292 10.12 0.33 7.58
C LYS A 292 9.31 -0.85 7.00
N ASP A 293 9.03 -1.88 7.80
CA ASP A 293 8.40 -3.12 7.33
C ASP A 293 6.88 -2.92 7.10
N PHE A 294 6.26 -1.98 7.82
CA PHE A 294 4.86 -1.57 7.65
C PHE A 294 4.56 -0.94 6.28
N LYS A 295 5.59 -0.47 5.56
CA LYS A 295 5.42 0.17 4.26
C LYS A 295 4.98 -0.81 3.16
N HIS A 296 5.65 -1.97 3.10
CA HIS A 296 5.50 -2.94 2.01
C HIS A 296 5.43 -4.39 2.50
N SER A 297 6.45 -4.89 3.23
CA SER A 297 6.61 -6.32 3.51
C SER A 297 5.50 -6.88 4.41
N LEU A 298 5.14 -6.19 5.49
CA LEU A 298 4.06 -6.61 6.38
C LEU A 298 2.67 -6.58 5.69
N PRO A 299 2.24 -5.48 5.05
CA PRO A 299 1.00 -5.46 4.28
C PRO A 299 0.95 -6.53 3.17
N GLN A 300 2.04 -6.73 2.43
CA GLN A 300 2.07 -7.73 1.35
C GLN A 300 1.89 -9.16 1.87
N ARG A 301 2.55 -9.53 2.98
CA ARG A 301 2.38 -10.85 3.62
C ARG A 301 0.97 -11.05 4.15
N LEU A 302 0.40 -10.04 4.83
CA LEU A 302 -0.99 -10.11 5.31
C LEU A 302 -1.98 -10.29 4.14
N MET A 303 -1.86 -9.45 3.11
CA MET A 303 -2.75 -9.51 1.95
C MET A 303 -2.64 -10.86 1.23
N LEU A 304 -1.43 -11.41 1.07
CA LEU A 304 -1.21 -12.74 0.50
C LEU A 304 -1.95 -13.81 1.32
N GLY A 305 -1.77 -13.84 2.64
CA GLY A 305 -2.45 -14.80 3.51
C GLY A 305 -3.97 -14.69 3.46
N VAL A 306 -4.52 -13.48 3.49
CA VAL A 306 -5.96 -13.24 3.34
C VAL A 306 -6.47 -13.69 1.97
N THR A 307 -5.75 -13.44 0.87
CA THR A 307 -6.17 -13.94 -0.45
C THR A 307 -6.16 -15.47 -0.54
N LEU A 308 -5.15 -16.14 0.03
CA LEU A 308 -5.09 -17.61 0.09
C LEU A 308 -6.22 -18.19 0.93
N LEU A 309 -6.55 -17.56 2.06
CA LEU A 309 -7.68 -17.96 2.91
C LEU A 309 -9.02 -17.86 2.15
N ILE A 310 -9.23 -16.78 1.40
CA ILE A 310 -10.44 -16.60 0.57
C ILE A 310 -10.53 -17.67 -0.53
N PHE A 311 -9.41 -17.99 -1.19
CA PHE A 311 -9.38 -19.09 -2.16
C PHE A 311 -9.68 -20.45 -1.51
N SER A 312 -9.14 -20.72 -0.32
CA SER A 312 -9.44 -21.93 0.45
C SER A 312 -10.94 -22.05 0.79
N VAL A 313 -11.56 -21.02 1.38
CA VAL A 313 -13.01 -20.97 1.65
C VAL A 313 -13.81 -21.24 0.37
N SER A 314 -13.44 -20.61 -0.73
CA SER A 314 -14.15 -20.75 -2.01
C SER A 314 -14.07 -22.19 -2.54
N MET A 315 -12.90 -22.83 -2.47
CA MET A 315 -12.73 -24.22 -2.88
C MET A 315 -13.49 -25.19 -1.95
N MET A 316 -13.50 -24.93 -0.64
CA MET A 316 -14.29 -25.72 0.31
C MET A 316 -15.80 -25.67 0.02
N MET A 317 -16.34 -24.51 -0.36
CA MET A 317 -17.74 -24.37 -0.74
C MET A 317 -18.07 -25.10 -2.05
N LEU A 318 -17.13 -25.16 -3.01
CA LEU A 318 -17.28 -25.97 -4.22
C LEU A 318 -17.25 -27.47 -3.91
N ALA A 319 -16.35 -27.92 -3.02
CA ALA A 319 -16.28 -29.30 -2.55
C ALA A 319 -17.60 -29.71 -1.87
N PHE A 320 -18.13 -28.88 -0.96
CA PHE A 320 -19.42 -29.10 -0.32
C PHE A 320 -20.60 -29.09 -1.30
N GLY A 321 -20.59 -28.20 -2.30
CA GLY A 321 -21.57 -28.22 -3.38
C GLY A 321 -21.55 -29.55 -4.14
N ALA A 322 -20.36 -30.05 -4.49
CA ALA A 322 -20.19 -31.32 -5.18
C ALA A 322 -20.65 -32.54 -4.34
N THR A 323 -20.35 -32.59 -3.03
CA THR A 323 -20.79 -33.71 -2.17
C THR A 323 -22.31 -33.81 -2.07
N ILE A 324 -23.01 -32.69 -1.88
CA ILE A 324 -24.49 -32.72 -1.77
C ILE A 324 -25.13 -33.10 -3.12
N ILE A 325 -24.58 -32.68 -4.26
CA ILE A 325 -25.09 -33.10 -5.58
C ILE A 325 -24.85 -34.60 -5.81
N LEU A 326 -23.69 -35.13 -5.41
CA LEU A 326 -23.37 -36.57 -5.46
C LEU A 326 -24.34 -37.40 -4.60
N MET A 327 -24.73 -36.90 -3.42
CA MET A 327 -25.67 -37.58 -2.53
C MET A 327 -27.13 -37.51 -3.00
N ILE A 328 -27.56 -36.42 -3.65
CA ILE A 328 -28.96 -36.22 -4.09
C ILE A 328 -29.11 -36.58 -5.57
N ARG A 329 -28.83 -37.85 -5.90
CA ARG A 329 -28.81 -38.37 -7.28
C ARG A 329 -30.19 -38.21 -7.99
N ASP A 330 -31.29 -38.54 -7.29
CA ASP A 330 -32.63 -38.74 -7.86
C ASP A 330 -33.73 -37.76 -7.37
N ARG A 331 -33.44 -36.46 -7.23
CA ARG A 331 -34.48 -35.43 -6.93
C ARG A 331 -34.69 -34.42 -8.08
N LYS A 332 -35.92 -33.87 -8.10
CA LYS A 332 -36.44 -32.91 -9.10
C LYS A 332 -35.48 -31.72 -9.33
N LEU A 333 -35.44 -31.19 -10.55
CA LEU A 333 -34.60 -30.05 -10.96
C LEU A 333 -34.58 -28.88 -9.95
N TRP A 334 -35.72 -28.56 -9.35
CA TRP A 334 -35.86 -27.50 -8.33
C TRP A 334 -34.92 -27.67 -7.11
N THR A 335 -34.67 -28.90 -6.63
CA THR A 335 -33.73 -29.10 -5.50
C THR A 335 -32.29 -28.87 -5.93
N LYS A 336 -31.95 -29.16 -7.20
CA LYS A 336 -30.62 -28.91 -7.75
C LYS A 336 -30.39 -27.39 -7.91
N PHE A 337 -31.36 -26.66 -8.47
CA PHE A 337 -31.27 -25.20 -8.58
C PHE A 337 -31.15 -24.51 -7.21
N ALA A 338 -32.00 -24.84 -6.24
CA ALA A 338 -31.92 -24.26 -4.90
C ALA A 338 -30.55 -24.52 -4.23
N LEU A 339 -30.01 -25.74 -4.38
CA LEU A 339 -28.70 -26.12 -3.85
C LEU A 339 -27.54 -25.36 -4.52
N TYR A 340 -27.54 -25.25 -5.85
CA TYR A 340 -26.54 -24.43 -6.56
C TYR A 340 -26.59 -22.97 -6.12
N THR A 341 -27.80 -22.41 -5.91
CA THR A 341 -27.94 -21.05 -5.38
C THR A 341 -27.32 -20.93 -3.99
N VAL A 342 -27.58 -21.87 -3.07
CA VAL A 342 -26.99 -21.84 -1.71
C VAL A 342 -25.47 -22.04 -1.71
N ALA A 343 -24.92 -22.92 -2.57
CA ALA A 343 -23.48 -23.13 -2.65
C ALA A 343 -22.74 -21.97 -3.33
N PHE A 344 -23.34 -21.34 -4.35
CA PHE A 344 -22.70 -20.28 -5.12
C PHE A 344 -22.94 -18.87 -4.54
N LEU A 345 -24.00 -18.65 -3.76
CA LEU A 345 -24.31 -17.35 -3.15
C LEU A 345 -23.17 -16.83 -2.25
N PRO A 346 -22.55 -17.60 -1.33
CA PRO A 346 -21.39 -17.16 -0.58
C PRO A 346 -20.22 -16.80 -1.50
N VAL A 347 -19.92 -17.65 -2.50
CA VAL A 347 -18.82 -17.43 -3.46
C VAL A 347 -19.05 -16.14 -4.27
N ALA A 348 -20.28 -15.86 -4.69
CA ALA A 348 -20.65 -14.63 -5.38
C ALA A 348 -20.55 -13.38 -4.47
N ILE A 349 -21.00 -13.47 -3.22
CA ILE A 349 -20.86 -12.40 -2.23
C ILE A 349 -19.38 -12.10 -1.96
N PHE A 350 -18.54 -13.13 -1.80
CA PHE A 350 -17.10 -12.95 -1.64
C PHE A 350 -16.45 -12.37 -2.89
N ALA A 351 -16.78 -12.86 -4.09
CA ALA A 351 -16.27 -12.33 -5.35
C ALA A 351 -16.62 -10.84 -5.52
N LEU A 352 -17.85 -10.43 -5.19
CA LEU A 352 -18.29 -9.03 -5.22
C LEU A 352 -17.58 -8.17 -4.18
N SER A 353 -17.51 -8.64 -2.92
CA SER A 353 -16.88 -7.90 -1.81
C SER A 353 -15.39 -7.62 -2.05
N TYR A 354 -14.68 -8.56 -2.67
CA TYR A 354 -13.25 -8.43 -2.97
C TYR A 354 -12.94 -8.04 -4.43
N LEU A 355 -13.93 -7.77 -5.27
CA LEU A 355 -13.75 -7.33 -6.66
C LEU A 355 -12.84 -6.08 -6.79
N PRO A 356 -12.97 -5.02 -5.96
CA PRO A 356 -12.08 -3.85 -6.04
C PRO A 356 -10.62 -4.21 -5.75
N LEU A 357 -10.40 -5.12 -4.79
CA LEU A 357 -9.09 -5.62 -4.40
C LEU A 357 -8.48 -6.49 -5.53
N TYR A 358 -9.27 -7.39 -6.11
CA TYR A 358 -8.85 -8.23 -7.23
C TYR A 358 -8.49 -7.38 -8.46
N LEU A 359 -9.27 -6.34 -8.79
CA LEU A 359 -8.92 -5.41 -9.86
C LEU A 359 -7.60 -4.65 -9.58
N SER A 360 -7.34 -4.28 -8.33
CA SER A 360 -6.07 -3.64 -7.94
C SER A 360 -4.87 -4.60 -8.04
N LEU A 361 -5.05 -5.85 -7.59
CA LEU A 361 -4.05 -6.90 -7.71
C LEU A 361 -3.80 -7.25 -9.18
N MET A 362 -4.84 -7.40 -10.01
CA MET A 362 -4.72 -7.69 -11.44
C MET A 362 -4.04 -6.55 -12.21
N LYS A 363 -4.31 -5.27 -11.87
CA LYS A 363 -3.55 -4.14 -12.43
C LYS A 363 -2.06 -4.22 -12.07
N THR A 364 -1.74 -4.56 -10.83
CA THR A 364 -0.36 -4.71 -10.34
C THR A 364 0.33 -5.91 -10.99
N PHE A 365 -0.36 -7.04 -11.11
CA PHE A 365 0.11 -8.26 -11.73
C PHE A 365 0.32 -8.06 -13.24
N MET A 366 -0.64 -7.45 -13.95
CA MET A 366 -0.49 -7.12 -15.37
C MET A 366 0.63 -6.11 -15.63
N TYR A 367 0.83 -5.12 -14.75
CA TYR A 367 2.00 -4.24 -14.82
C TYR A 367 3.31 -5.01 -14.64
N THR A 368 3.36 -5.92 -13.66
CA THR A 368 4.54 -6.75 -13.39
C THR A 368 4.80 -7.75 -14.51
N PHE A 369 3.76 -8.39 -15.05
CA PHE A 369 3.84 -9.32 -16.18
C PHE A 369 4.23 -8.60 -17.48
N LYS A 370 3.74 -7.37 -17.71
CA LYS A 370 4.17 -6.50 -18.81
C LYS A 370 5.61 -6.00 -18.64
N LYS A 371 6.12 -5.91 -17.40
CA LYS A 371 7.54 -5.62 -17.11
C LYS A 371 8.42 -6.86 -17.33
N ILE A 372 7.97 -8.04 -16.89
CA ILE A 372 8.64 -9.32 -17.10
C ILE A 372 8.67 -9.67 -18.59
N GLY A 373 7.56 -9.55 -19.32
CA GLY A 373 7.48 -9.76 -20.77
C GLY A 373 8.25 -8.73 -21.61
N LYS A 374 8.65 -7.59 -21.03
CA LYS A 374 9.63 -6.65 -21.61
C LYS A 374 11.09 -6.98 -21.24
N SER A 375 11.30 -7.81 -20.23
CA SER A 375 12.61 -8.26 -19.74
C SER A 375 13.00 -9.64 -20.28
N PHE A 376 12.05 -10.39 -20.85
CA PHE A 376 12.36 -11.51 -21.72
C PHE A 376 12.96 -11.00 -23.03
N PRO A 377 14.13 -11.50 -23.46
CA PRO A 377 14.63 -11.21 -24.79
C PRO A 377 13.61 -11.72 -25.81
N ARG A 378 13.42 -10.94 -26.88
CA ARG A 378 12.56 -11.30 -28.01
C ARG A 378 13.24 -12.47 -28.73
N CYS A 379 12.97 -13.69 -28.29
CA CYS A 379 13.50 -14.89 -28.92
C CYS A 379 12.83 -15.00 -30.29
N ASN A 380 13.53 -14.55 -31.33
CA ASN A 380 13.08 -14.72 -32.70
C ASN A 380 12.91 -16.21 -32.95
N SER A 381 11.67 -16.63 -33.18
CA SER A 381 11.33 -17.99 -33.54
C SER A 381 12.03 -18.36 -34.85
N VAL A 382 13.15 -19.07 -34.75
CA VAL A 382 13.66 -19.86 -35.88
C VAL A 382 12.58 -20.88 -36.23
N PRO A 383 12.06 -20.90 -37.46
CA PRO A 383 10.98 -21.81 -37.82
C PRO A 383 11.49 -23.26 -37.78
N VAL A 384 10.96 -24.06 -36.85
CA VAL A 384 11.23 -25.50 -36.75
C VAL A 384 10.53 -26.22 -37.91
N ARG A 385 11.14 -26.17 -39.11
CA ARG A 385 10.61 -26.87 -40.31
C ARG A 385 11.68 -27.36 -41.30
N SER A 386 12.88 -27.73 -40.82
CA SER A 386 13.93 -28.32 -41.67
C SER A 386 14.64 -29.56 -41.11
N TRP A 387 14.37 -29.98 -39.86
CA TRP A 387 15.12 -31.07 -39.21
C TRP A 387 14.51 -32.47 -39.31
N ILE A 388 13.29 -32.61 -39.85
CA ILE A 388 12.61 -33.93 -39.97
C ILE A 388 12.86 -34.59 -41.33
N THR A 389 13.22 -33.85 -42.39
CA THR A 389 13.39 -34.39 -43.74
C THR A 389 14.73 -35.09 -43.99
N ASN A 390 15.79 -34.82 -43.20
CA ASN A 390 17.10 -35.43 -43.43
C ASN A 390 17.36 -36.73 -42.63
N SER A 391 16.49 -37.08 -41.66
CA SER A 391 16.62 -38.36 -40.93
C SER A 391 16.04 -39.57 -41.69
N VAL A 392 15.26 -39.34 -42.75
CA VAL A 392 14.53 -40.41 -43.46
C VAL A 392 15.28 -40.91 -44.71
N ASN A 393 16.16 -40.09 -45.31
CA ASN A 393 16.89 -40.47 -46.54
C ASN A 393 18.23 -41.19 -46.29
N CYS A 394 18.81 -41.18 -45.09
CA CYS A 394 20.04 -41.96 -44.81
C CYS A 394 19.81 -43.47 -44.67
N HIS A 395 18.57 -43.94 -44.48
CA HIS A 395 18.31 -45.37 -44.25
C HIS A 395 18.07 -46.19 -45.54
N LYS A 396 18.26 -45.61 -46.72
CA LYS A 396 17.91 -46.24 -48.01
C LYS A 396 19.04 -46.34 -49.05
N SER A 397 20.29 -46.08 -48.67
CA SER A 397 21.44 -46.07 -49.60
C SER A 397 22.70 -46.81 -49.08
N GLN A 398 22.53 -47.85 -48.25
CA GLN A 398 23.62 -48.78 -47.90
C GLN A 398 23.10 -50.22 -47.81
N ALA A 399 22.86 -50.82 -48.97
CA ALA A 399 22.46 -52.21 -49.13
C ALA A 399 23.06 -52.86 -50.39
N THR A 400 24.32 -52.55 -50.73
CA THR A 400 25.08 -53.16 -51.83
C THR A 400 26.58 -53.08 -51.57
N GLY A 401 27.28 -54.22 -51.68
CA GLY A 401 28.74 -54.36 -51.66
C GLY A 401 29.39 -54.21 -50.27
N SER A 402 30.28 -55.04 -49.72
CA SER A 402 31.08 -56.21 -50.10
C SER A 402 32.53 -55.97 -49.64
N THR A 403 33.17 -57.03 -49.16
CA THR A 403 34.63 -57.25 -49.06
C THR A 403 35.50 -56.39 -48.09
N SER A 404 35.98 -57.11 -47.07
CA SER A 404 37.40 -57.31 -46.68
C SER A 404 38.18 -56.30 -45.81
N SER A 405 38.77 -56.91 -44.76
CA SER A 405 40.18 -56.89 -44.33
C SER A 405 40.74 -55.86 -43.32
N THR A 406 41.19 -56.44 -42.19
CA THR A 406 42.42 -56.18 -41.40
C THR A 406 42.65 -54.88 -40.61
N CYS A 407 42.79 -55.09 -39.29
CA CYS A 407 43.93 -54.71 -38.44
C CYS A 407 44.65 -53.35 -38.64
N LEU A 408 44.72 -52.54 -37.58
CA LEU A 408 45.92 -52.45 -36.70
C LEU A 408 45.69 -51.53 -35.50
N ALA A 409 46.54 -51.68 -34.48
CA ALA A 409 46.55 -50.88 -33.27
C ALA A 409 47.47 -49.66 -33.40
N ALA A 410 47.19 -48.58 -32.65
CA ALA A 410 48.20 -47.61 -32.23
C ALA A 410 47.77 -46.88 -30.95
N SER A 411 48.58 -46.99 -29.90
CA SER A 411 48.64 -46.09 -28.76
C SER A 411 49.19 -44.72 -29.15
N ASN A 412 48.75 -43.61 -28.53
CA ASN A 412 49.62 -42.88 -27.58
C ASN A 412 49.02 -41.58 -26.97
N THR A 413 49.20 -41.49 -25.64
CA THR A 413 49.66 -40.35 -24.82
C THR A 413 49.22 -38.88 -25.05
N THR A 414 48.73 -38.31 -23.94
CA THR A 414 49.17 -37.06 -23.25
C THR A 414 48.70 -35.65 -23.66
N GLN A 415 48.28 -34.97 -22.57
CA GLN A 415 48.57 -33.59 -22.16
C GLN A 415 47.67 -32.41 -22.59
N TYR A 416 47.00 -31.88 -21.57
CA TYR A 416 46.60 -30.48 -21.41
C TYR A 416 47.82 -29.54 -21.39
N PRO A 417 47.60 -28.25 -21.67
CA PRO A 417 48.24 -27.18 -20.91
C PRO A 417 47.24 -26.19 -20.27
N VAL A 418 47.53 -25.88 -19.00
CA VAL A 418 47.33 -24.62 -18.23
C VAL A 418 46.00 -23.86 -18.40
#